data_AF-A0A7X0LEN7-F1
#
_entry.id   AF-A0A7X0LEN7-F1
#
_cell.length_a   1.000
_cell.length_b   1.000
_cell.length_c   1.000
_cell.angle_alpha   90.00
_cell.angle_beta   90.00
_cell.angle_gamma   90.00
#
_symmetry.space_group_name_H-M   'P 1'
#
loop_
_entity.id
_entity.type
_entity.pdbx_description
1 polymer ?
#
loop_
_entity_poly.entity_id
_entity_poly.type
_entity_poly.pdbx_seq_one_letter_code
_entity_poly.pdbx_strand_id
1 'polypeptide(L)'
;MHARAAGEAEHPERWAAGFTAGYHSAWAAAVLRVLEARGVGFSKHLHRGLHLCSDADRLTRFVDRAVTATHQADVVAGEPSPRAPDGP
;
A
#
# COMPACT_ATOMS: atom_id res chain seq x y z
N MET A 1 1.84 -23.58 40.26
CA MET A 1 0.94 -22.44 40.56
C MET A 1 1.20 -21.40 39.48
N HIS A 2 0.29 -21.33 38.50
CA HIS A 2 0.39 -20.41 37.37
C HIS A 2 0.15 -18.98 37.86
N ALA A 3 1.11 -18.09 37.63
CA ALA A 3 0.84 -16.67 37.50
C ALA A 3 1.10 -16.29 36.04
N ARG A 4 0.09 -16.46 35.19
CA ARG A 4 0.02 -15.75 33.92
C ARG A 4 -0.10 -14.28 34.29
N ALA A 5 1.01 -13.55 34.19
CA ALA A 5 1.03 -12.13 34.45
C ALA A 5 0.00 -11.44 33.55
N ALA A 6 -0.87 -10.69 34.22
CA ALA A 6 -1.73 -9.60 33.76
C ALA A 6 -2.01 -9.54 32.25
N GLY A 7 -3.29 -9.67 31.90
CA GLY A 7 -3.81 -9.32 30.59
C GLY A 7 -3.21 -8.00 30.11
N GLU A 8 -2.55 -8.10 28.96
CA GLU A 8 -2.03 -7.00 28.17
C GLU A 8 -3.13 -5.95 28.11
N ALA A 9 -2.96 -4.84 28.81
CA ALA A 9 -3.92 -3.75 28.75
C ALA A 9 -4.04 -3.38 27.27
N GLU A 10 -5.22 -3.62 26.71
CA GLU A 10 -5.51 -3.34 25.32
C GLU A 10 -5.23 -1.85 25.10
N HIS A 11 -4.16 -1.55 24.37
CA HIS A 11 -3.78 -0.19 24.03
C HIS A 11 -4.45 0.13 22.70
N PRO A 12 -5.67 0.70 22.68
CA PRO A 12 -6.46 0.85 21.47
C PRO A 12 -5.71 1.62 20.38
N GLU A 13 -4.87 2.59 20.76
CA GLU A 13 -4.03 3.35 19.81
C GLU A 13 -2.94 2.49 19.16
N ARG A 14 -2.25 1.63 19.93
CA ARG A 14 -1.23 0.73 19.39
C ARG A 14 -1.86 -0.32 18.49
N TRP A 15 -3.01 -0.85 18.89
CA TRP A 15 -3.78 -1.77 18.06
C TRP A 15 -4.24 -1.09 16.77
N ALA A 16 -4.82 0.11 16.85
CA ALA A 16 -5.29 0.85 15.68
C ALA A 16 -4.14 1.18 14.72
N ALA A 17 -2.98 1.62 15.24
CA ALA A 17 -1.79 1.86 14.42
C ALA A 17 -1.32 0.59 13.70
N GLY A 18 -1.29 -0.55 14.40
CA GLY A 18 -0.96 -1.85 13.82
C GLY A 18 -1.96 -2.28 12.74
N PHE A 19 -3.25 -2.12 13.01
CA PHE A 19 -4.32 -2.40 12.06
C PHE A 19 -4.19 -1.55 10.79
N THR A 20 -4.01 -0.23 10.93
CA THR A 20 -3.83 0.69 9.79
C THR A 20 -2.60 0.32 8.96
N ALA A 21 -1.46 0.03 9.59
CA ALA A 21 -0.26 -0.39 8.89
C ALA A 21 -0.45 -1.71 8.12
N GLY A 22 -1.13 -2.68 8.75
CA GLY A 22 -1.49 -3.95 8.11
C GLY A 22 -2.46 -3.77 6.95
N TYR A 23 -3.46 -2.90 7.12
CA TYR A 23 -4.44 -2.57 6.09
C TYR A 23 -3.81 -1.93 4.85
N HIS A 24 -2.91 -0.96 5.03
CA HIS A 24 -2.15 -0.38 3.91
C HIS A 24 -1.25 -1.40 3.22
N SER A 25 -0.58 -2.24 4.00
CA SER A 25 0.28 -3.31 3.46
C SER A 25 -0.52 -4.33 2.64
N ALA A 26 -1.74 -4.66 3.07
CA ALA A 26 -2.63 -5.56 2.35
C ALA A 26 -3.05 -4.97 1.00
N TRP A 27 -3.39 -3.68 0.94
CA TRP A 27 -3.73 -3.02 -0.32
C TRP A 27 -2.54 -2.91 -1.27
N ALA A 28 -1.36 -2.54 -0.77
CA ALA A 28 -0.13 -2.55 -1.58
C ALA A 28 0.15 -3.93 -2.19
N ALA A 29 0.00 -5.00 -1.40
CA ALA A 29 0.15 -6.36 -1.88
C ALA A 29 -0.94 -6.77 -2.89
N ALA A 30 -2.17 -6.28 -2.73
CA ALA A 30 -3.25 -6.54 -3.68
C ALA A 30 -2.94 -5.98 -5.07
N VAL A 31 -2.43 -4.75 -5.17
CA VAL A 31 -2.00 -4.15 -6.44
C VAL A 31 -0.97 -5.04 -7.13
N LEU A 32 0.08 -5.44 -6.40
CA LEU A 32 1.16 -6.27 -6.94
C LEU A 32 0.66 -7.64 -7.41
N ARG A 33 -0.22 -8.28 -6.65
CA ARG A 33 -0.81 -9.57 -7.02
C ARG A 33 -1.67 -9.47 -8.28
N VAL A 34 -2.43 -8.39 -8.44
CA VAL A 34 -3.23 -8.18 -9.67
C VAL A 34 -2.31 -8.03 -10.88
N LEU A 35 -1.23 -7.25 -10.76
CA LEU A 35 -0.26 -7.10 -11.85
C LEU A 35 0.43 -8.42 -12.19
N GLU A 36 0.86 -9.17 -11.17
CA GLU A 36 1.48 -10.49 -11.33
C GLU A 36 0.53 -11.48 -12.01
N ALA A 37 -0.72 -11.58 -11.55
CA ALA A 37 -1.74 -12.46 -12.14
C ALA A 37 -2.04 -12.13 -13.61
N ARG A 38 -1.85 -10.87 -14.00
CA ARG A 38 -2.02 -10.39 -15.38
C ARG A 38 -0.73 -10.47 -16.22
N GLY A 39 0.38 -10.91 -15.63
CA GLY A 39 1.67 -10.95 -16.32
C GLY A 39 2.28 -9.57 -16.60
N VAL A 40 1.82 -8.53 -15.90
CA VAL A 40 2.37 -7.18 -16.04
C VAL A 40 3.60 -7.05 -15.16
N GLY A 41 4.77 -6.99 -15.80
CA GLY A 41 6.03 -6.77 -15.09
C GLY A 41 6.06 -5.41 -14.40
N PHE A 42 6.56 -5.38 -13.16
CA PHE A 42 6.73 -4.17 -12.38
C PHE A 42 8.14 -4.04 -11.80
N SER A 43 8.56 -2.80 -11.60
CA SER A 43 9.87 -2.45 -11.07
C SER A 43 9.92 -2.46 -9.55
N LYS A 44 11.13 -2.56 -9.00
CA LYS A 44 11.40 -2.38 -7.57
C LYS A 44 10.95 -1.00 -7.06
N HIS A 45 10.95 0.02 -7.93
CA HIS A 45 10.50 1.36 -7.58
C HIS A 45 8.99 1.39 -7.34
N LEU A 46 8.19 0.75 -8.20
CA LEU A 46 6.74 0.64 -7.97
C LEU A 46 6.46 -0.15 -6.68
N HIS A 47 7.11 -1.31 -6.51
CA HIS A 47 6.97 -2.14 -5.31
C HIS A 47 7.23 -1.33 -4.03
N ARG A 48 8.38 -0.64 -3.97
CA ARG A 48 8.73 0.20 -2.82
C ARG A 48 7.74 1.35 -2.63
N GLY A 49 7.31 2.00 -3.72
CA GLY A 49 6.36 3.10 -3.68
C GLY A 49 5.01 2.69 -3.08
N LEU A 50 4.49 1.52 -3.46
CA LEU A 50 3.24 0.98 -2.93
C LEU A 50 3.34 0.70 -1.43
N HIS A 51 4.41 0.06 -0.97
CA HIS A 51 4.61 -0.24 0.46
C HIS A 51 4.86 0.99 1.34
N LEU A 52 5.29 2.11 0.76
CA LEU A 52 5.45 3.39 1.47
C LEU A 52 4.19 4.27 1.39
N CYS A 53 3.18 3.89 0.61
CA CYS A 53 1.95 4.66 0.51
C CYS A 53 1.12 4.52 1.79
N SER A 54 0.90 5.62 2.48
CA SER A 54 0.07 5.69 3.69
C SER A 54 -1.38 6.09 3.41
N ASP A 55 -1.76 6.22 2.14
CA ASP A 55 -3.10 6.60 1.70
C ASP A 55 -3.82 5.36 1.15
N ALA A 56 -4.78 4.85 1.93
CA ALA A 56 -5.56 3.68 1.57
C ALA A 56 -6.43 3.92 0.32
N ASP A 57 -7.03 5.11 0.18
CA ASP A 57 -7.89 5.44 -0.96
C ASP A 57 -7.09 5.51 -2.26
N ARG A 58 -5.84 5.95 -2.16
CA ARG A 58 -4.91 5.90 -3.29
C ARG A 58 -4.54 4.47 -3.65
N LEU A 59 -4.26 3.63 -2.66
CA LEU A 59 -3.94 2.22 -2.90
C LEU A 59 -5.13 1.44 -3.51
N THR A 60 -6.36 1.71 -3.09
CA THR A 60 -7.56 1.09 -3.68
C THR A 60 -7.74 1.50 -5.15
N ARG A 61 -7.57 2.80 -5.48
CA ARG A 61 -7.56 3.26 -6.88
C ARG A 61 -6.48 2.58 -7.72
N PHE A 62 -5.31 2.31 -7.15
CA PHE A 62 -4.27 1.56 -7.82
C PHE A 62 -4.67 0.11 -8.09
N VAL A 63 -5.44 -0.53 -7.20
CA VAL A 63 -5.98 -1.86 -7.47
C VAL A 63 -6.93 -1.81 -8.67
N ASP A 64 -7.86 -0.86 -8.69
CA ASP A 64 -8.81 -0.71 -9.81
C ASP A 64 -8.08 -0.50 -11.15
N ARG A 65 -7.06 0.35 -11.17
CA ARG A 65 -6.23 0.57 -12.38
C ARG A 65 -5.40 -0.66 -12.73
N ALA A 66 -4.90 -1.39 -11.75
CA ALA A 66 -4.13 -2.60 -11.98
C ALA A 66 -4.94 -3.70 -12.67
N VAL A 67 -6.29 -3.67 -12.62
CA VAL A 67 -7.15 -4.63 -13.34
C VAL A 67 -7.12 -4.42 -14.86
N THR A 68 -6.85 -3.20 -15.33
CA THR A 68 -6.88 -2.85 -16.78
C THR A 68 -5.53 -2.42 -17.34
N ALA A 69 -4.57 -2.04 -16.49
CA ALA A 69 -3.22 -1.61 -16.87
C ALA A 69 -2.54 -2.55 -17.87
N THR A 70 -1.93 -2.04 -18.94
CA THR A 70 -1.08 -2.87 -19.82
C THR A 70 0.39 -2.75 -19.41
N HIS A 71 0.75 -1.66 -18.74
CA HIS A 71 2.07 -1.37 -18.22
C HIS A 71 2.00 -0.86 -16.77
N GLN A 72 3.10 -1.05 -16.02
CA GLN A 72 3.20 -0.58 -14.65
C GLN A 72 2.95 0.94 -14.48
N ALA A 73 3.20 1.75 -15.52
CA ALA A 73 2.98 3.19 -15.49
C ALA A 73 1.49 3.55 -15.42
N ASP A 74 0.62 2.71 -15.96
CA ASP A 74 -0.84 2.95 -16.01
C ASP A 74 -1.46 2.87 -14.62
N VAL A 75 -0.85 2.11 -13.71
CA VAL A 75 -1.29 1.95 -12.32
C VAL A 75 -1.25 3.30 -11.59
N VAL A 76 -0.23 4.10 -11.87
CA VAL A 76 0.00 5.39 -11.21
C VAL A 76 -0.38 6.59 -12.10
N ALA A 77 -0.89 6.33 -13.31
CA ALA A 77 -1.31 7.38 -14.23
C ALA A 77 -2.48 8.18 -13.65
N GLY A 78 -2.36 9.51 -13.68
CA GLY A 78 -3.38 10.42 -13.13
C GLY A 78 -3.18 10.77 -11.65
N GLU A 79 -2.15 10.22 -10.99
CA GLU A 79 -1.75 10.77 -9.71
C GLU A 79 -0.99 12.08 -9.89
N PRO A 80 -1.26 13.11 -9.06
CA PRO A 80 -0.42 14.29 -9.06
C PRO A 80 0.99 13.85 -8.67
N SER A 81 1.92 13.98 -9.62
CA SER A 81 3.34 13.95 -9.30
C SER A 81 3.58 15.08 -8.29
N PRO A 82 4.25 14.86 -7.15
CA PRO A 82 4.72 15.97 -6.35
C PRO A 82 5.56 16.83 -7.29
N ARG A 83 5.05 18.02 -7.66
CA ARG A 83 5.70 18.93 -8.60
C ARG A 83 7.19 18.95 -8.27
N ALA A 84 8.04 18.60 -9.24
CA ALA A 84 9.41 19.06 -9.19
C ALA A 84 9.34 20.58 -8.97
N PRO A 85 10.09 21.16 -8.02
CA PRO A 85 10.07 22.60 -7.84
C PRO A 85 10.36 23.23 -9.19
N ASP A 86 9.42 24.04 -9.68
CA ASP A 86 9.63 24.85 -10.87
C ASP A 86 10.92 25.66 -10.63
N GLY A 87 11.91 25.45 -11.48
CA GLY A 87 13.14 26.23 -11.45
C GLY A 87 13.79 26.24 -12.83
N PRO A 88 14.51 27.31 -13.20
CA PRO A 88 14.65 28.62 -12.55
C PRO A 88 13.56 29.65 -12.91
#